data_AF-A0A2M7UF95-F1
#
_entry.id   AF-A0A2M7UF95-F1
#
_cell.length_a   1.000
_cell.length_b   1.000
_cell.length_c   1.000
_cell.angle_alpha   90.00
_cell.angle_beta   90.00
_cell.angle_gamma   90.00
#
_symmetry.space_group_name_H-M   'P 1'
#
loop_
_entity.id
_entity.type
_entity.pdbx_description
1 polymer ?
#
loop_
_entity_poly.entity_id
_entity_poly.type
_entity_poly.pdbx_seq_one_letter_code
_entity_poly.pdbx_strand_id
1 'polypeptide(L)'
;MVSLPSFDNNVFAQGISEEELSNLENDPAHPFLNRAIAGQYPSGSIVKPLIAAAALQENIINPRRRINCPGIISVVSKYYPEIVYNFPDWKAHGPTDMIDAIAQSCNVYFYTIGGGYQDIQGLGGERIKKYLEYFGLGQPTGIDLPHEENGLIPDENWRESTGRSQWTLGDTYHLSIGQGDLLVTPLQMAMAMAAAANGGILYQPQLVDKIIDPNKKLIEDISPSVVREGFIRNDYLEIVQEGMRQAVVDGSSVALSVLPVRAAGKTGTAQFGNEGKTHAWFAGYAPDDEPEIVLIVLLEGGGEGHAAAVPVAKEILEWYFSK
;
A
#
# COMPACT_ATOMS: atom_id res chain seq x y z
N MET A 1 6.26 0.99 15.70
CA MET A 1 6.28 2.06 14.67
C MET A 1 7.65 2.70 14.66
N VAL A 2 8.30 2.82 13.51
CA VAL A 2 9.69 3.34 13.38
C VAL A 2 9.73 4.34 12.22
N SER A 3 10.40 5.48 12.41
CA SER A 3 10.66 6.50 11.39
C SER A 3 12.13 6.88 11.46
N LEU A 4 12.82 6.86 10.32
CA LEU A 4 14.25 7.19 10.23
C LEU A 4 14.50 8.22 9.12
N PRO A 5 15.52 9.09 9.27
CA PRO A 5 16.32 9.27 10.49
C PRO A 5 15.49 9.86 11.65
N SER A 6 15.94 9.62 12.87
CA SER A 6 15.34 10.13 14.11
C SER A 6 16.33 11.07 14.80
N PHE A 7 15.87 11.76 15.83
CA PHE A 7 16.69 12.57 16.73
C PHE A 7 16.59 12.02 18.17
N ASP A 8 17.46 12.49 19.06
CA ASP A 8 17.41 12.16 20.48
C ASP A 8 16.39 13.05 21.19
N ASN A 9 15.30 12.46 21.70
CA ASN A 9 14.27 13.20 22.42
C ASN A 9 14.74 13.83 23.74
N ASN A 10 15.85 13.34 24.33
CA ASN A 10 16.35 13.84 25.62
C ASN A 10 16.84 15.29 25.55
N VAL A 11 17.26 15.77 24.36
CA VAL A 11 17.74 17.15 24.19
C VAL A 11 16.65 18.17 24.49
N PHE A 12 15.38 17.85 24.22
CA PHE A 12 14.25 18.74 24.52
C PHE A 12 13.95 18.80 26.02
N ALA A 13 14.06 17.67 26.72
CA ALA A 13 13.85 17.62 28.17
C ALA A 13 14.93 18.39 28.95
N GLN A 14 16.15 18.47 28.40
CA GLN A 14 17.29 19.16 29.01
C GLN A 14 17.37 20.65 28.66
N GLY A 15 16.54 21.13 27.72
CA GLY A 15 16.61 22.48 27.17
C GLY A 15 17.58 22.54 25.98
N ILE A 16 17.06 22.22 24.79
CA ILE A 16 17.82 22.20 23.54
C ILE A 16 18.40 23.60 23.24
N SER A 17 19.64 23.65 22.75
CA SER A 17 20.25 24.90 22.30
C SER A 17 19.63 25.40 20.98
N GLU A 18 19.67 26.70 20.72
CA GLU A 18 19.19 27.27 19.45
C GLU A 18 19.94 26.69 18.23
N GLU A 19 21.24 26.41 18.37
CA GLU A 19 22.06 25.81 17.32
C GLU A 19 21.62 24.37 17.02
N GLU A 20 21.44 23.52 18.04
CA GLU A 20 20.98 22.14 17.85
C GLU A 20 19.56 22.09 17.28
N LEU A 21 18.66 22.95 17.75
CA LEU A 21 17.31 23.04 17.20
C LEU A 21 17.35 23.44 15.73
N SER A 22 18.11 24.50 15.39
CA SER A 22 18.29 24.94 14.02
C SER A 22 18.89 23.84 13.12
N ASN A 23 19.81 23.03 13.65
CA ASN A 23 20.38 21.91 12.91
C ASN A 23 19.33 20.83 12.60
N LEU A 24 18.45 20.49 13.57
CA LEU A 24 17.38 19.52 13.36
C LEU A 24 16.27 20.04 12.42
N GLU A 25 15.92 21.33 12.54
CA GLU A 25 14.89 21.98 11.71
C GLU A 25 15.33 22.08 10.24
N ASN A 26 16.61 22.39 10.00
CA ASN A 26 17.16 22.57 8.65
C ASN A 26 17.80 21.31 8.07
N ASP A 27 17.77 20.19 8.80
CA ASP A 27 18.29 18.92 8.28
C ASP A 27 17.48 18.49 7.03
N PRO A 28 18.13 18.33 5.86
CA PRO A 28 17.46 17.93 4.63
C PRO A 28 16.85 16.52 4.69
N ALA A 29 17.23 15.71 5.68
CA ALA A 29 16.64 14.41 5.92
C ALA A 29 15.36 14.46 6.79
N HIS A 30 14.95 15.66 7.24
CA HIS A 30 13.70 15.93 7.93
C HIS A 30 13.42 14.96 9.11
N PRO A 31 14.25 14.98 10.17
CA PRO A 31 14.13 14.05 11.30
C PRO A 31 12.87 14.29 12.15
N PHE A 32 12.25 15.48 12.09
CA PHE A 32 10.96 15.74 12.75
C PHE A 32 9.76 15.13 12.03
N LEU A 33 9.90 14.71 10.77
CA LEU A 33 8.82 14.07 10.04
C LEU A 33 8.62 12.64 10.56
N ASN A 34 7.48 12.40 11.21
CA ASN A 34 7.03 11.04 11.49
C ASN A 34 6.51 10.40 10.20
N ARG A 35 7.40 9.76 9.45
CA ARG A 35 7.11 9.15 8.15
C ARG A 35 6.02 8.09 8.22
N ALA A 36 5.82 7.44 9.37
CA ALA A 36 4.83 6.39 9.51
C ALA A 36 3.38 6.90 9.43
N ILE A 37 3.11 8.13 9.91
CA ILE A 37 1.75 8.70 9.98
C ILE A 37 1.58 9.99 9.17
N ALA A 38 2.67 10.70 8.89
CA ALA A 38 2.66 11.98 8.19
C ALA A 38 3.37 11.93 6.84
N GLY A 39 4.21 10.91 6.60
CA GLY A 39 4.85 10.73 5.30
C GLY A 39 3.81 10.29 4.25
N GLN A 40 3.70 11.05 3.17
CA GLN A 40 2.76 10.80 2.07
C GLN A 40 3.50 10.40 0.81
N TYR A 41 3.15 9.24 0.26
CA TYR A 41 3.89 8.66 -0.86
C TYR A 41 2.94 7.95 -1.84
N PRO A 42 3.29 7.87 -3.13
CA PRO A 42 2.65 6.89 -3.99
C PRO A 42 2.93 5.49 -3.45
N SER A 43 1.89 4.66 -3.38
CA SER A 43 2.03 3.30 -2.86
C SER A 43 2.81 2.40 -3.82
N GLY A 44 2.78 2.72 -5.12
CA GLY A 44 3.10 1.76 -6.16
C GLY A 44 2.27 0.49 -5.99
N SER A 45 2.87 -0.64 -6.35
CA SER A 45 2.16 -1.92 -6.47
C SER A 45 1.63 -2.55 -5.17
N ILE A 46 1.88 -1.99 -3.98
CA ILE A 46 1.31 -2.54 -2.73
C ILE A 46 -0.21 -2.31 -2.61
N VAL A 47 -0.81 -1.45 -3.43
CA VAL A 47 -2.27 -1.24 -3.48
C VAL A 47 -3.00 -2.34 -4.27
N LYS A 48 -2.30 -3.06 -5.14
CA LYS A 48 -2.89 -4.05 -6.06
C LYS A 48 -3.76 -5.12 -5.38
N PRO A 49 -3.41 -5.67 -4.20
CA PRO A 49 -4.30 -6.56 -3.45
C PRO A 49 -5.67 -5.95 -3.17
N LEU A 50 -5.74 -4.65 -2.84
CA LEU A 50 -6.98 -3.92 -2.58
C LEU A 50 -7.80 -3.74 -3.85
N ILE A 51 -7.13 -3.44 -4.98
CA ILE A 51 -7.77 -3.32 -6.30
C ILE A 51 -8.31 -4.67 -6.78
N ALA A 52 -7.59 -5.77 -6.52
CA ALA A 52 -8.05 -7.11 -6.81
C ALA A 52 -9.30 -7.47 -6.01
N ALA A 53 -9.31 -7.20 -4.69
CA ALA A 53 -10.48 -7.38 -3.84
C ALA A 53 -11.70 -6.59 -4.36
N ALA A 54 -11.50 -5.33 -4.73
CA ALA A 54 -12.55 -4.49 -5.31
C ALA A 54 -13.09 -5.06 -6.62
N ALA A 55 -12.22 -5.51 -7.53
CA ALA A 55 -12.62 -6.09 -8.81
C ALA A 55 -13.43 -7.38 -8.66
N LEU A 56 -13.09 -8.22 -7.68
CA LEU A 56 -13.88 -9.41 -7.33
C LEU A 56 -15.23 -9.02 -6.74
N GLN A 57 -15.25 -8.08 -5.79
CA GLN A 57 -16.47 -7.63 -5.14
C GLN A 57 -17.49 -7.04 -6.12
N GLU A 58 -17.01 -6.32 -7.13
CA GLU A 58 -17.82 -5.73 -8.20
C GLU A 58 -18.07 -6.70 -9.37
N ASN A 59 -17.62 -7.96 -9.28
CA ASN A 59 -17.74 -8.99 -10.32
C ASN A 59 -17.19 -8.56 -11.69
N ILE A 60 -16.11 -7.76 -11.69
CA ILE A 60 -15.46 -7.28 -12.92
C ILE A 60 -14.85 -8.44 -13.71
N ILE A 61 -14.34 -9.45 -13.00
CA ILE A 61 -13.66 -10.58 -13.61
C ILE A 61 -13.79 -11.85 -12.76
N ASN A 62 -13.83 -13.01 -13.43
CA ASN A 62 -13.61 -14.29 -12.76
C ASN A 62 -12.12 -14.40 -12.39
N PRO A 63 -11.75 -14.73 -11.13
CA PRO A 63 -10.35 -14.79 -10.68
C PRO A 63 -9.45 -15.74 -11.48
N ARG A 64 -10.03 -16.77 -12.12
CA ARG A 64 -9.32 -17.76 -12.95
C ARG A 64 -9.24 -17.36 -14.43
N ARG A 65 -9.92 -16.28 -14.84
CA ARG A 65 -9.84 -15.78 -16.21
C ARG A 65 -8.43 -15.27 -16.44
N ARG A 66 -7.74 -15.86 -17.42
CA ARG A 66 -6.41 -15.40 -17.83
C ARG A 66 -6.52 -14.24 -18.81
N ILE A 67 -5.74 -13.20 -18.56
CA ILE A 67 -5.50 -12.08 -19.46
C ILE A 67 -4.10 -12.24 -20.03
N ASN A 68 -3.95 -12.17 -21.35
CA ASN A 68 -2.63 -12.18 -21.94
C ASN A 68 -1.95 -10.82 -21.70
N CYS A 69 -0.84 -10.82 -20.96
CA CYS A 69 0.03 -9.68 -20.75
C CYS A 69 1.20 -9.73 -21.75
N PRO A 70 1.17 -8.93 -22.83
CA PRO A 70 2.29 -8.83 -23.76
C PRO A 70 3.39 -7.88 -23.26
N GLY A 71 3.28 -7.35 -22.03
CA GLY A 71 4.21 -6.39 -21.43
C GLY A 71 3.89 -4.93 -21.73
N ILE A 72 2.85 -4.65 -22.52
CA ILE A 72 2.38 -3.29 -22.82
C ILE A 72 0.94 -3.32 -23.33
N ILE A 73 0.10 -2.37 -22.94
CA ILE A 73 -1.19 -2.14 -23.63
C ILE A 73 -1.18 -0.79 -24.33
N SER A 74 -1.83 -0.74 -25.48
CA SER A 74 -1.99 0.48 -26.28
C SER A 74 -3.46 0.88 -26.29
N VAL A 75 -3.71 2.14 -25.98
CA VAL A 75 -5.05 2.74 -25.98
C VAL A 75 -5.06 3.91 -26.95
N VAL A 76 -5.97 3.83 -27.93
CA VAL A 76 -6.23 4.94 -28.86
C VAL A 76 -6.99 6.02 -28.12
N SER A 77 -6.57 7.28 -28.28
CA SER A 77 -7.27 8.41 -27.69
C SER A 77 -8.71 8.48 -28.21
N LYS A 78 -9.65 8.68 -27.27
CA LYS A 78 -11.07 8.85 -27.59
C LYS A 78 -11.33 10.10 -28.44
N TYR A 79 -10.52 11.14 -28.28
CA TYR A 79 -10.72 12.45 -28.92
C TYR A 79 -9.84 12.64 -30.16
N TYR A 80 -8.70 11.94 -30.23
CA TYR A 80 -7.69 12.11 -31.28
C TYR A 80 -7.20 10.74 -31.77
N PRO A 81 -7.93 10.06 -32.69
CA PRO A 81 -7.65 8.67 -33.07
C PRO A 81 -6.23 8.38 -33.60
N GLU A 82 -5.50 9.41 -34.02
CA GLU A 82 -4.10 9.37 -34.42
C GLU A 82 -3.12 9.22 -33.23
N ILE A 83 -3.57 9.54 -32.01
CA ILE A 83 -2.78 9.44 -30.80
C ILE A 83 -3.02 8.08 -30.15
N VAL A 84 -1.93 7.33 -29.95
CA VAL A 84 -1.91 6.05 -29.25
C VAL A 84 -1.07 6.20 -27.98
N TYR A 85 -1.70 5.98 -26.82
CA TYR A 85 -1.03 5.96 -25.53
C TYR A 85 -0.60 4.55 -25.19
N ASN A 86 0.63 4.40 -24.70
CA ASN A 86 1.20 3.11 -24.32
C ASN A 86 1.38 3.04 -22.82
N PHE A 87 0.87 1.96 -22.21
CA PHE A 87 0.99 1.70 -20.78
C PHE A 87 1.82 0.43 -20.58
N PRO A 88 3.10 0.57 -20.18
CA PRO A 88 4.01 -0.56 -20.07
C PRO A 88 3.79 -1.35 -18.78
N ASP A 89 4.20 -2.61 -18.86
CA ASP A 89 4.54 -3.47 -17.73
C ASP A 89 6.07 -3.57 -17.62
N TRP A 90 6.57 -4.08 -16.50
CA TRP A 90 8.01 -4.25 -16.29
C TRP A 90 8.58 -5.47 -17.04
N LYS A 91 7.71 -6.40 -17.47
CA LYS A 91 8.02 -7.50 -18.40
C LYS A 91 6.75 -7.96 -19.11
N ALA A 92 6.89 -8.80 -20.13
CA ALA A 92 5.77 -9.60 -20.62
C ALA A 92 5.53 -10.79 -19.66
N HIS A 93 4.31 -10.95 -19.16
CA HIS A 93 3.94 -12.07 -18.28
C HIS A 93 3.25 -13.23 -19.01
N GLY A 94 2.75 -12.99 -20.23
CA GLY A 94 1.94 -13.98 -20.94
C GLY A 94 0.54 -14.14 -20.32
N PRO A 95 -0.11 -15.30 -20.47
CA PRO A 95 -1.42 -15.55 -19.87
C PRO A 95 -1.36 -15.56 -18.33
N THR A 96 -1.98 -14.56 -17.71
CA THR A 96 -1.90 -14.29 -16.27
C THR A 96 -3.31 -14.26 -15.66
N ASP A 97 -3.57 -15.03 -14.60
CA ASP A 97 -4.80 -14.91 -13.79
C ASP A 97 -4.61 -13.98 -12.58
N MET A 98 -5.61 -13.84 -11.71
CA MET A 98 -5.52 -12.88 -10.60
C MET A 98 -4.41 -13.22 -9.59
N ILE A 99 -4.21 -14.50 -9.29
CA ILE A 99 -3.20 -14.97 -8.33
C ILE A 99 -1.82 -14.64 -8.89
N ASP A 100 -1.57 -15.03 -10.14
CA ASP A 100 -0.33 -14.73 -10.85
C ASP A 100 -0.09 -13.21 -10.96
N ALA A 101 -1.15 -12.42 -11.22
CA ALA A 101 -1.06 -10.98 -11.36
C ALA A 101 -0.65 -10.29 -10.06
N ILE A 102 -1.16 -10.73 -8.91
CA ILE A 102 -0.73 -10.24 -7.59
C ILE A 102 0.72 -10.66 -7.33
N ALA A 103 1.05 -11.94 -7.51
CA ALA A 103 2.35 -12.52 -7.22
C ALA A 103 3.49 -11.90 -8.04
N GLN A 104 3.25 -11.71 -9.34
CA GLN A 104 4.21 -11.18 -10.31
C GLN A 104 4.01 -9.68 -10.58
N SER A 105 3.09 -9.04 -9.85
CA SER A 105 2.83 -7.60 -9.92
C SER A 105 2.54 -7.11 -11.35
N CYS A 106 1.74 -7.83 -12.13
CA CYS A 106 1.48 -7.54 -13.54
C CYS A 106 0.64 -6.26 -13.73
N ASN A 107 1.26 -5.16 -14.16
CA ASN A 107 0.57 -3.89 -14.42
C ASN A 107 -0.56 -4.04 -15.45
N VAL A 108 -0.35 -4.77 -16.54
CA VAL A 108 -1.37 -4.91 -17.61
C VAL A 108 -2.66 -5.53 -17.09
N TYR A 109 -2.55 -6.52 -16.20
CA TYR A 109 -3.72 -7.10 -15.55
C TYR A 109 -4.47 -6.04 -14.72
N PHE A 110 -3.76 -5.23 -13.93
CA PHE A 110 -4.35 -4.18 -13.09
C PHE A 110 -4.89 -2.98 -13.87
N TYR A 111 -4.26 -2.59 -14.98
CA TYR A 111 -4.84 -1.63 -15.91
C TYR A 111 -6.18 -2.14 -16.45
N THR A 112 -6.23 -3.42 -16.82
CA THR A 112 -7.43 -4.04 -17.38
C THR A 112 -8.57 -4.12 -16.38
N ILE A 113 -8.34 -4.59 -15.16
CA ILE A 113 -9.40 -4.65 -14.13
C ILE A 113 -9.72 -3.29 -13.50
N GLY A 114 -8.77 -2.34 -13.55
CA GLY A 114 -8.91 -1.01 -12.99
C GLY A 114 -9.61 -0.05 -13.94
N GLY A 115 -9.02 0.24 -15.11
CA GLY A 115 -9.58 1.17 -16.09
C GLY A 115 -10.37 0.52 -17.23
N GLY A 116 -10.25 -0.79 -17.42
CA GLY A 116 -10.92 -1.51 -18.51
C GLY A 116 -10.03 -1.64 -19.74
N TYR A 117 -10.04 -2.81 -20.37
CA TYR A 117 -9.32 -3.05 -21.62
C TYR A 117 -9.99 -4.19 -22.41
N GLN A 118 -10.11 -4.01 -23.73
CA GLN A 118 -10.82 -4.93 -24.62
C GLN A 118 -12.27 -5.19 -24.18
N ASP A 119 -12.63 -6.43 -23.85
CA ASP A 119 -13.99 -6.81 -23.43
C ASP A 119 -14.22 -6.68 -21.92
N ILE A 120 -13.21 -6.23 -21.15
CA ILE A 120 -13.31 -6.02 -19.71
C ILE A 120 -13.56 -4.54 -19.44
N GLN A 121 -14.69 -4.23 -18.78
CA GLN A 121 -15.09 -2.85 -18.47
C GLN A 121 -14.16 -2.15 -17.47
N GLY A 122 -13.56 -2.90 -16.55
CA GLY A 122 -12.80 -2.35 -15.42
C GLY A 122 -13.69 -1.72 -14.33
N LEU A 123 -13.07 -1.37 -13.21
CA LEU A 123 -13.71 -0.73 -12.07
C LEU A 123 -14.11 0.73 -12.35
N GLY A 124 -13.25 1.49 -13.04
CA GLY A 124 -13.34 2.95 -13.14
C GLY A 124 -12.83 3.67 -11.88
N GLY A 125 -12.52 4.96 -12.02
CA GLY A 125 -11.95 5.78 -10.94
C GLY A 125 -12.83 5.86 -9.69
N GLU A 126 -14.14 6.03 -9.86
CA GLU A 126 -15.08 6.14 -8.73
C GLU A 126 -15.13 4.88 -7.85
N ARG A 127 -15.19 3.70 -8.48
CA ARG A 127 -15.20 2.44 -7.71
C ARG A 127 -13.86 2.18 -7.07
N ILE A 128 -12.75 2.46 -7.77
CA ILE A 128 -11.42 2.36 -7.16
C ILE A 128 -11.36 3.25 -5.92
N LYS A 129 -11.73 4.52 -6.02
CA LYS A 129 -11.76 5.45 -4.88
C LYS A 129 -12.60 4.91 -3.72
N LYS A 130 -13.84 4.51 -3.99
CA LYS A 130 -14.76 3.94 -2.99
C LYS A 130 -14.12 2.79 -2.20
N TYR A 131 -13.47 1.85 -2.89
CA TYR A 131 -12.87 0.70 -2.21
C TYR A 131 -11.59 1.06 -1.47
N LEU A 132 -10.75 1.96 -2.00
CA LEU A 132 -9.59 2.46 -1.26
C LEU A 132 -10.00 3.17 0.04
N GLU A 133 -11.09 3.95 0.01
CA GLU A 133 -11.70 4.56 1.21
C GLU A 133 -12.27 3.50 2.17
N TYR A 134 -12.86 2.41 1.64
CA TYR A 134 -13.33 1.30 2.48
C TYR A 134 -12.18 0.57 3.19
N PHE A 135 -11.01 0.51 2.57
CA PHE A 135 -9.77 0.06 3.21
C PHE A 135 -9.10 1.13 4.09
N GLY A 136 -9.71 2.30 4.24
CA GLY A 136 -9.27 3.36 5.14
C GLY A 136 -8.17 4.28 4.62
N LEU A 137 -7.93 4.28 3.31
CA LEU A 137 -7.02 5.25 2.68
C LEU A 137 -7.72 6.60 2.46
N GLY A 138 -6.95 7.68 2.35
CA GLY A 138 -7.46 9.02 2.02
C GLY A 138 -8.07 9.80 3.19
N GLN A 139 -7.96 9.28 4.41
CA GLN A 139 -8.37 9.94 5.65
C GLN A 139 -7.47 9.49 6.82
N PRO A 140 -7.37 10.26 7.92
CA PRO A 140 -6.63 9.82 9.11
C PRO A 140 -7.14 8.47 9.61
N THR A 141 -6.23 7.58 10.01
CA THR A 141 -6.55 6.28 10.60
C THR A 141 -7.16 6.39 11.99
N GLY A 142 -6.93 7.53 12.67
CA GLY A 142 -7.43 7.75 14.02
C GLY A 142 -6.55 7.15 15.10
N ILE A 143 -5.27 6.91 14.79
CA ILE A 143 -4.28 6.52 15.80
C ILE A 143 -4.23 7.56 16.93
N ASP A 144 -3.90 7.11 18.14
CA ASP A 144 -3.68 7.92 19.34
C ASP A 144 -2.36 8.72 19.29
N LEU A 145 -2.05 9.29 18.13
CA LEU A 145 -0.96 10.25 17.90
C LEU A 145 -1.49 11.49 17.18
N PRO A 146 -0.96 12.68 17.50
CA PRO A 146 -1.29 13.90 16.76
C PRO A 146 -0.59 13.93 15.40
N HIS A 147 -1.04 14.84 14.53
CA HIS A 147 -0.38 15.17 13.25
C HIS A 147 -0.30 14.02 12.24
N GLU A 148 -1.35 13.20 12.19
CA GLU A 148 -1.55 12.28 11.08
C GLU A 148 -1.97 13.04 9.81
N GLU A 149 -1.42 12.61 8.67
CA GLU A 149 -1.78 13.17 7.37
C GLU A 149 -2.85 12.33 6.66
N ASN A 150 -3.70 12.99 5.88
CA ASN A 150 -4.86 12.34 5.26
C ASN A 150 -4.48 11.39 4.10
N GLY A 151 -3.33 11.60 3.47
CA GLY A 151 -3.07 11.07 2.13
C GLY A 151 -3.96 11.72 1.07
N LEU A 152 -4.05 11.11 -0.10
CA LEU A 152 -4.85 11.59 -1.22
C LEU A 152 -5.30 10.42 -2.08
N ILE A 153 -6.61 10.26 -2.27
CA ILE A 153 -7.17 9.44 -3.34
C ILE A 153 -7.73 10.40 -4.41
N PRO A 154 -7.04 10.54 -5.55
CA PRO A 154 -7.44 11.50 -6.57
C PRO A 154 -8.71 11.02 -7.29
N ASP A 155 -9.59 11.98 -7.60
CA ASP A 155 -10.77 11.78 -8.44
C ASP A 155 -10.97 12.99 -9.38
N GLU A 156 -12.05 12.95 -10.16
CA GLU A 156 -12.40 14.01 -11.10
C GLU A 156 -12.63 15.35 -10.40
N ASN A 157 -13.37 15.37 -9.29
CA ASN A 157 -13.63 16.59 -8.50
C ASN A 157 -12.34 17.22 -7.95
N TRP A 158 -11.45 16.40 -7.40
CA TRP A 158 -10.13 16.83 -6.93
C TRP A 158 -9.29 17.40 -8.09
N ARG A 159 -9.32 16.77 -9.26
CA ARG A 159 -8.61 17.29 -10.44
C ARG A 159 -9.15 18.63 -10.92
N GLU A 160 -10.46 18.79 -11.01
CA GLU A 160 -11.08 20.05 -11.43
C GLU A 160 -10.77 21.18 -10.45
N SER A 161 -10.91 20.93 -9.15
CA SER A 161 -10.64 21.91 -8.09
C SER A 161 -9.17 22.34 -8.00
N THR A 162 -8.23 21.50 -8.45
CA THR A 162 -6.80 21.80 -8.49
C THR A 162 -6.34 22.45 -9.80
N GLY A 163 -7.28 22.75 -10.72
CA GLY A 163 -6.98 23.37 -12.01
C GLY A 163 -6.19 22.46 -12.96
N ARG A 164 -6.19 21.15 -12.71
CA ARG A 164 -5.55 20.15 -13.57
C ARG A 164 -6.44 19.83 -14.78
N SER A 165 -5.87 19.13 -15.76
CA SER A 165 -6.64 18.64 -16.91
C SER A 165 -7.72 17.65 -16.47
N GLN A 166 -8.79 17.54 -17.25
CA GLN A 166 -9.87 16.57 -17.05
C GLN A 166 -9.35 15.16 -16.79
N TRP A 167 -10.12 14.39 -16.01
CA TRP A 167 -9.81 13.00 -15.71
C TRP A 167 -9.82 12.15 -16.97
N THR A 168 -8.80 11.33 -17.15
CA THR A 168 -8.63 10.45 -18.31
C THR A 168 -8.58 8.98 -17.89
N LEU A 169 -8.72 8.09 -18.87
CA LEU A 169 -8.50 6.65 -18.66
C LEU A 169 -7.08 6.35 -18.15
N GLY A 170 -6.08 7.13 -18.58
CA GLY A 170 -4.71 7.00 -18.10
C GLY A 170 -4.57 7.27 -16.61
N ASP A 171 -5.33 8.23 -16.07
CA ASP A 171 -5.36 8.51 -14.63
C ASP A 171 -5.93 7.31 -13.86
N THR A 172 -6.98 6.66 -14.37
CA THR A 172 -7.52 5.42 -13.77
C THR A 172 -6.52 4.26 -13.85
N TYR A 173 -5.78 4.11 -14.96
CA TYR A 173 -4.73 3.10 -15.06
C TYR A 173 -3.61 3.34 -14.05
N HIS A 174 -3.11 4.56 -13.90
CA HIS A 174 -2.10 4.88 -12.90
C HIS A 174 -2.61 4.64 -11.47
N LEU A 175 -3.83 5.08 -11.16
CA LEU A 175 -4.46 4.84 -9.86
C LEU A 175 -4.56 3.34 -9.54
N SER A 176 -4.91 2.50 -10.53
CA SER A 176 -5.06 1.04 -10.36
C SER A 176 -3.76 0.30 -10.00
N ILE A 177 -2.59 0.93 -10.21
CA ILE A 177 -1.28 0.39 -9.84
C ILE A 177 -0.58 1.20 -8.75
N GLY A 178 -1.29 2.14 -8.13
CA GLY A 178 -0.80 2.97 -7.03
C GLY A 178 0.19 4.05 -7.45
N GLN A 179 0.08 4.53 -8.69
CA GLN A 179 0.86 5.63 -9.25
C GLN A 179 -0.05 6.83 -9.54
N GLY A 180 0.50 7.87 -10.18
CA GLY A 180 -0.22 9.10 -10.44
C GLY A 180 -0.28 9.96 -9.19
N ASP A 181 -1.45 10.50 -8.89
CA ASP A 181 -1.64 11.42 -7.77
C ASP A 181 -2.08 10.72 -6.47
N LEU A 182 -2.10 9.38 -6.42
CA LEU A 182 -2.39 8.65 -5.19
C LEU A 182 -1.27 8.88 -4.17
N LEU A 183 -1.64 9.29 -2.96
CA LEU A 183 -0.73 9.39 -1.82
C LEU A 183 -1.31 8.63 -0.63
N VAL A 184 -0.49 7.82 0.02
CA VAL A 184 -0.84 7.04 1.21
C VAL A 184 0.23 7.22 2.28
N THR A 185 -0.15 7.02 3.54
CA THR A 185 0.80 6.89 4.65
C THR A 185 1.15 5.41 4.89
N PRO A 186 2.34 5.09 5.42
CA PRO A 186 2.67 3.72 5.81
C PRO A 186 1.66 3.11 6.79
N LEU A 187 1.13 3.89 7.74
CA LEU A 187 0.13 3.41 8.69
C LEU A 187 -1.21 3.09 8.02
N GLN A 188 -1.68 3.93 7.09
CA GLN A 188 -2.87 3.64 6.28
C GLN A 188 -2.72 2.31 5.53
N MET A 189 -1.55 2.07 4.93
CA MET A 189 -1.28 0.80 4.24
C MET A 189 -1.20 -0.39 5.20
N ALA A 190 -0.68 -0.20 6.42
CA ALA A 190 -0.67 -1.25 7.45
C ALA A 190 -2.10 -1.63 7.85
N MET A 191 -2.97 -0.64 8.06
CA MET A 191 -4.38 -0.83 8.40
C MET A 191 -5.14 -1.56 7.28
N ALA A 192 -4.95 -1.14 6.03
CA ALA A 192 -5.54 -1.78 4.86
C ALA A 192 -5.06 -3.22 4.67
N MET A 193 -3.75 -3.47 4.89
CA MET A 193 -3.17 -4.80 4.78
C MET A 193 -3.63 -5.73 5.91
N ALA A 194 -3.81 -5.20 7.12
CA ALA A 194 -4.39 -5.94 8.24
C ALA A 194 -5.83 -6.39 7.92
N ALA A 195 -6.65 -5.51 7.34
CA ALA A 195 -7.99 -5.88 6.89
C ALA A 195 -7.97 -6.96 5.80
N ALA A 196 -7.00 -6.91 4.88
CA ALA A 196 -6.85 -7.97 3.87
C ALA A 196 -6.42 -9.31 4.48
N ALA A 197 -5.59 -9.28 5.54
CA ALA A 197 -5.09 -10.47 6.23
C ALA A 197 -6.15 -11.13 7.14
N ASN A 198 -6.98 -10.33 7.82
CA ASN A 198 -7.86 -10.79 8.90
C ASN A 198 -9.31 -11.08 8.48
N GLY A 199 -9.58 -11.25 7.17
CA GLY A 199 -10.94 -11.53 6.67
C GLY A 199 -11.83 -10.30 6.49
N GLY A 200 -11.25 -9.10 6.41
CA GLY A 200 -11.96 -7.88 6.01
C GLY A 200 -12.41 -7.01 7.17
N ILE A 201 -11.79 -7.13 8.34
CA ILE A 201 -12.08 -6.27 9.50
C ILE A 201 -11.04 -5.15 9.56
N LEU A 202 -11.50 -3.94 9.35
CA LEU A 202 -10.69 -2.73 9.46
C LEU A 202 -10.74 -2.23 10.90
N TYR A 203 -9.62 -2.36 11.61
CA TYR A 203 -9.46 -1.87 12.98
C TYR A 203 -8.84 -0.49 13.00
N GLN A 204 -9.23 0.32 13.98
CA GLN A 204 -8.52 1.56 14.31
C GLN A 204 -7.19 1.21 14.98
N PRO A 205 -6.05 1.71 14.49
CA PRO A 205 -4.77 1.49 15.14
C PRO A 205 -4.69 2.24 16.48
N GLN A 206 -4.02 1.64 17.46
CA GLN A 206 -3.76 2.24 18.77
C GLN A 206 -2.36 1.87 19.26
N LEU A 207 -1.72 2.76 20.03
CA LEU A 207 -0.46 2.50 20.73
C LEU A 207 -0.69 2.13 22.19
N VAL A 208 -1.70 2.73 22.83
CA VAL A 208 -2.01 2.48 24.23
C VAL A 208 -2.77 1.16 24.38
N ASP A 209 -2.21 0.25 25.19
CA ASP A 209 -2.86 -1.02 25.59
C ASP A 209 -3.84 -0.79 26.75
N LYS A 210 -3.36 -0.11 27.80
CA LYS A 210 -4.14 0.16 29.02
C LYS A 210 -3.57 1.36 29.78
N ILE A 211 -4.41 1.96 30.61
CA ILE A 211 -4.05 3.04 31.52
C ILE A 211 -4.04 2.48 32.95
N ILE A 212 -2.93 2.66 33.66
CA ILE A 212 -2.75 2.23 35.05
C ILE A 212 -2.37 3.40 35.94
N ASP A 213 -2.76 3.33 37.21
CA ASP A 213 -2.33 4.29 38.23
C ASP A 213 -0.89 3.98 38.73
N PRO A 214 -0.27 4.86 39.54
CA PRO A 214 1.06 4.60 40.12
C PRO A 214 1.16 3.35 41.00
N ASN A 215 0.03 2.83 41.50
CA ASN A 215 -0.05 1.60 42.28
C ASN A 215 -0.29 0.36 41.39
N LYS A 216 -0.19 0.50 40.06
CA LYS A 216 -0.47 -0.54 39.05
C LYS A 216 -1.92 -1.01 39.02
N LYS A 217 -2.85 -0.22 39.56
CA LYS A 217 -4.28 -0.50 39.43
C LYS A 217 -4.74 -0.09 38.04
N LEU A 218 -5.44 -0.98 37.36
CA LEU A 218 -6.09 -0.70 36.08
C LEU A 218 -7.10 0.44 36.24
N ILE A 219 -6.91 1.50 35.47
CA ILE A 219 -7.86 2.62 35.32
C ILE A 219 -8.77 2.33 34.13
N GLU A 220 -8.17 1.97 33.00
CA GLU A 220 -8.87 1.75 31.73
C GLU A 220 -8.15 0.68 30.91
N ASP A 221 -8.92 -0.21 30.30
CA ASP A 221 -8.46 -1.24 29.37
C ASP A 221 -8.92 -0.83 27.97
N ILE A 222 -7.99 -0.57 27.05
CA ILE A 222 -8.32 -0.01 25.74
C ILE A 222 -8.48 -1.15 24.74
N SER A 223 -9.72 -1.55 24.52
CA SER A 223 -10.05 -2.63 23.59
C SER A 223 -9.98 -2.17 22.12
N PRO A 224 -9.57 -3.06 21.18
CA PRO A 224 -9.57 -2.76 19.76
C PRO A 224 -10.94 -2.28 19.26
N SER A 225 -10.92 -1.23 18.43
CA SER A 225 -12.13 -0.64 17.84
C SER A 225 -12.28 -1.03 16.36
N VAL A 226 -13.44 -1.57 15.99
CA VAL A 226 -13.77 -1.89 14.59
C VAL A 226 -14.30 -0.64 13.90
N VAL A 227 -13.58 -0.20 12.86
CA VAL A 227 -13.99 0.92 12.00
C VAL A 227 -14.98 0.43 10.95
N ARG A 228 -14.72 -0.74 10.36
CA ARG A 228 -15.53 -1.31 9.28
C ARG A 228 -15.31 -2.82 9.19
N GLU A 229 -16.34 -3.54 8.78
CA GLU A 229 -16.27 -4.96 8.45
C GLU A 229 -17.25 -5.31 7.32
N GLY A 230 -17.12 -6.50 6.73
CA GLY A 230 -18.09 -7.02 5.75
C GLY A 230 -18.18 -6.26 4.42
N PHE A 231 -17.18 -5.44 4.08
CA PHE A 231 -17.15 -4.64 2.85
C PHE A 231 -16.55 -5.37 1.64
N ILE A 232 -15.86 -6.49 1.88
CA ILE A 232 -15.45 -7.48 0.87
C ILE A 232 -15.87 -8.85 1.40
N ARG A 233 -16.36 -9.73 0.53
CA ARG A 233 -16.65 -11.11 0.92
C ARG A 233 -15.36 -11.88 1.24
N ASN A 234 -15.41 -12.75 2.25
CA ASN A 234 -14.23 -13.51 2.70
C ASN A 234 -13.64 -14.40 1.59
N ASP A 235 -14.48 -15.03 0.77
CA ASP A 235 -14.04 -15.88 -0.35
C ASP A 235 -13.25 -15.11 -1.41
N TYR A 236 -13.49 -13.81 -1.54
CA TYR A 236 -12.70 -12.93 -2.41
C TYR A 236 -11.39 -12.51 -1.78
N LEU A 237 -11.35 -12.29 -0.46
CA LEU A 237 -10.11 -12.03 0.26
C LEU A 237 -9.19 -13.25 0.24
N GLU A 238 -9.71 -14.46 0.37
CA GLU A 238 -8.93 -15.70 0.28
C GLU A 238 -8.15 -15.80 -1.05
N ILE A 239 -8.74 -15.37 -2.18
CA ILE A 239 -8.04 -15.31 -3.48
C ILE A 239 -6.91 -14.27 -3.47
N VAL A 240 -7.15 -13.12 -2.85
CA VAL A 240 -6.13 -12.05 -2.74
C VAL A 240 -4.98 -12.50 -1.84
N GLN A 241 -5.29 -13.12 -0.71
CA GLN A 241 -4.33 -13.71 0.22
C GLN A 241 -3.50 -14.78 -0.49
N GLU A 242 -4.12 -15.65 -1.29
CA GLU A 242 -3.41 -16.65 -2.08
C GLU A 242 -2.44 -16.02 -3.09
N GLY A 243 -2.85 -14.95 -3.78
CA GLY A 243 -1.95 -14.17 -4.65
C GLY A 243 -0.75 -13.58 -3.90
N MET A 244 -0.95 -13.14 -2.66
CA MET A 244 0.12 -12.61 -1.81
C MET A 244 1.04 -13.71 -1.26
N ARG A 245 0.52 -14.90 -0.96
CA ARG A 245 1.32 -16.09 -0.62
C ARG A 245 2.16 -16.52 -1.81
N GLN A 246 1.55 -16.57 -2.99
CA GLN A 246 2.22 -16.93 -4.23
C GLN A 246 3.38 -15.95 -4.56
N ALA A 247 3.29 -14.69 -4.13
CA ALA A 247 4.40 -13.73 -4.24
C ALA A 247 5.66 -14.17 -3.47
N VAL A 248 5.48 -14.89 -2.35
CA VAL A 248 6.56 -15.44 -1.52
C VAL A 248 7.03 -16.81 -2.03
N VAL A 249 6.16 -17.59 -2.65
CA VAL A 249 6.52 -18.91 -3.19
C VAL A 249 7.28 -18.78 -4.51
N ASP A 250 6.74 -18.03 -5.46
CA ASP A 250 7.29 -17.85 -6.81
C ASP A 250 6.89 -16.48 -7.36
N GLY A 251 7.39 -15.42 -6.72
CA GLY A 251 7.07 -14.06 -7.09
C GLY A 251 8.03 -13.03 -6.51
N SER A 252 7.58 -11.78 -6.41
CA SER A 252 8.47 -10.66 -6.08
C SER A 252 8.93 -10.62 -4.62
N SER A 253 8.44 -11.50 -3.76
CA SER A 253 8.78 -11.61 -2.34
C SER A 253 9.47 -12.94 -1.99
N VAL A 254 10.02 -13.65 -2.97
CA VAL A 254 10.60 -15.00 -2.80
C VAL A 254 11.68 -15.12 -1.73
N ALA A 255 12.38 -14.02 -1.41
CA ALA A 255 13.37 -14.00 -0.34
C ALA A 255 12.78 -14.30 1.05
N LEU A 256 11.46 -14.19 1.24
CA LEU A 256 10.76 -14.54 2.48
C LEU A 256 10.43 -16.04 2.59
N SER A 257 10.64 -16.85 1.54
CA SER A 257 10.35 -18.29 1.54
C SER A 257 11.18 -19.10 2.55
N VAL A 258 12.27 -18.52 3.06
CA VAL A 258 13.18 -19.15 4.03
C VAL A 258 12.79 -18.88 5.49
N LEU A 259 11.73 -18.10 5.73
CA LEU A 259 11.23 -17.84 7.07
C LEU A 259 10.76 -19.14 7.75
N PRO A 260 10.83 -19.22 9.09
CA PRO A 260 10.37 -20.40 9.84
C PRO A 260 8.85 -20.59 9.79
N VAL A 261 8.11 -19.55 9.43
CA VAL A 261 6.66 -19.55 9.19
C VAL A 261 6.38 -19.13 7.76
N ARG A 262 5.23 -19.55 7.23
CA ARG A 262 4.78 -19.09 5.91
C ARG A 262 4.37 -17.63 5.99
N ALA A 263 4.73 -16.84 4.97
CA ALA A 263 4.40 -15.43 4.90
C ALA A 263 3.65 -15.11 3.60
N ALA A 264 2.91 -14.01 3.62
CA ALA A 264 2.28 -13.43 2.44
C ALA A 264 2.79 -12.01 2.26
N GLY A 265 2.99 -11.57 1.01
CA GLY A 265 3.61 -10.28 0.75
C GLY A 265 3.28 -9.67 -0.59
N LYS A 266 3.57 -8.37 -0.68
CA LYS A 266 3.49 -7.59 -1.90
C LYS A 266 4.59 -6.53 -1.90
N THR A 267 5.39 -6.52 -2.95
CA THR A 267 6.36 -5.44 -3.18
C THR A 267 5.73 -4.28 -3.96
N GLY A 268 6.29 -3.09 -3.77
CA GLY A 268 5.99 -1.90 -4.55
C GLY A 268 7.26 -1.15 -4.92
N THR A 269 7.22 -0.53 -6.10
CA THR A 269 8.22 0.41 -6.59
C THR A 269 7.45 1.65 -7.02
N ALA A 270 7.58 2.74 -6.27
CA ALA A 270 6.81 3.96 -6.47
C ALA A 270 7.71 5.05 -7.04
N GLN A 271 7.35 5.62 -8.19
CA GLN A 271 8.17 6.68 -8.80
C GLN A 271 7.92 7.99 -8.06
N PHE A 272 8.98 8.78 -7.89
CA PHE A 272 8.86 10.11 -7.28
C PHE A 272 9.81 11.11 -7.93
N GLY A 273 9.41 12.38 -7.93
CA GLY A 273 10.14 13.45 -8.59
C GLY A 273 10.34 13.20 -10.09
N ASN A 274 11.37 13.81 -10.67
CA ASN A 274 11.59 13.83 -12.12
C ASN A 274 12.84 13.04 -12.58
N GLU A 275 13.55 12.37 -11.67
CA GLU A 275 14.88 11.76 -11.93
C GLU A 275 14.84 10.23 -12.04
N GLY A 276 13.68 9.63 -12.29
CA GLY A 276 13.54 8.17 -12.33
C GLY A 276 13.81 7.48 -10.99
N LYS A 277 13.82 8.25 -9.89
CA LYS A 277 14.00 7.73 -8.53
C LYS A 277 12.74 6.99 -8.09
N THR A 278 12.94 5.97 -7.26
CA THR A 278 11.85 5.16 -6.75
C THR A 278 11.97 4.91 -5.25
N HIS A 279 10.83 4.93 -4.58
CA HIS A 279 10.69 4.42 -3.21
C HIS A 279 10.49 2.90 -3.26
N ALA A 280 11.21 2.19 -2.40
CA ALA A 280 11.10 0.75 -2.26
C ALA A 280 10.08 0.42 -1.17
N TRP A 281 9.01 -0.29 -1.54
CA TRP A 281 7.94 -0.71 -0.65
C TRP A 281 7.89 -2.22 -0.48
N PHE A 282 7.55 -2.65 0.73
CA PHE A 282 7.03 -3.98 1.03
C PHE A 282 5.83 -3.86 1.98
N ALA A 283 4.79 -4.64 1.72
CA ALA A 283 3.66 -4.83 2.60
C ALA A 283 3.36 -6.32 2.71
N GLY A 284 3.26 -6.87 3.91
CA GLY A 284 2.99 -8.28 4.11
C GLY A 284 2.59 -8.64 5.53
N TYR A 285 2.29 -9.91 5.75
CA TYR A 285 1.92 -10.45 7.05
C TYR A 285 2.39 -11.89 7.19
N ALA A 286 2.51 -12.34 8.43
CA ALA A 286 2.89 -13.70 8.78
C ALA A 286 2.34 -14.08 10.17
N PRO A 287 2.07 -15.38 10.43
CA PRO A 287 1.87 -16.45 9.45
C PRO A 287 0.80 -16.13 8.38
N ASP A 288 0.78 -16.84 7.26
CA ASP A 288 -0.15 -16.57 6.15
C ASP A 288 -1.56 -17.18 6.31
N ASP A 289 -1.71 -18.05 7.30
CA ASP A 289 -2.91 -18.81 7.66
C ASP A 289 -3.53 -18.34 8.98
N GLU A 290 -2.69 -17.96 9.95
CA GLU A 290 -3.10 -17.32 11.21
C GLU A 290 -2.26 -16.05 11.42
N PRO A 291 -2.59 -14.91 10.77
CA PRO A 291 -1.75 -13.72 10.80
C PRO A 291 -1.60 -13.11 12.20
N GLU A 292 -0.36 -13.03 12.69
CA GLU A 292 -0.01 -12.44 13.99
C GLU A 292 0.56 -11.03 13.85
N ILE A 293 1.26 -10.75 12.73
CA ILE A 293 1.90 -9.46 12.47
C ILE A 293 1.69 -9.02 11.02
N VAL A 294 1.40 -7.72 10.84
CA VAL A 294 1.45 -7.02 9.55
C VAL A 294 2.66 -6.09 9.57
N LEU A 295 3.45 -6.11 8.49
CA LEU A 295 4.66 -5.32 8.36
C LEU A 295 4.63 -4.50 7.07
N ILE A 296 4.83 -3.19 7.23
CA ILE A 296 5.06 -2.25 6.14
C ILE A 296 6.50 -1.75 6.24
N VAL A 297 7.25 -1.89 5.15
CA VAL A 297 8.61 -1.32 5.01
C VAL A 297 8.61 -0.35 3.85
N LEU A 298 9.09 0.86 4.11
CA LEU A 298 9.32 1.91 3.12
C LEU A 298 10.76 2.39 3.24
N LEU A 299 11.47 2.41 2.11
CA LEU A 299 12.78 3.04 1.99
C LEU A 299 12.69 4.18 0.96
N GLU A 300 12.85 5.42 1.43
CA GLU A 300 12.85 6.60 0.55
C GLU A 300 14.05 6.56 -0.40
N GLY A 301 13.84 6.71 -1.71
CA GLY A 301 14.93 6.58 -2.69
C GLY A 301 15.60 5.20 -2.72
N GLY A 302 15.00 4.18 -2.08
CA GLY A 302 15.59 2.84 -1.93
C GLY A 302 15.59 1.98 -3.19
N GLY A 303 15.03 2.47 -4.30
CA GLY A 303 14.97 1.72 -5.55
C GLY A 303 13.81 0.72 -5.57
N GLU A 304 14.10 -0.53 -5.91
CA GLU A 304 13.09 -1.56 -6.10
C GLU A 304 12.72 -2.28 -4.80
N GLY A 305 11.42 -2.45 -4.55
CA GLY A 305 10.90 -3.09 -3.33
C GLY A 305 11.49 -4.47 -3.04
N HIS A 306 11.66 -5.31 -4.06
CA HIS A 306 12.19 -6.67 -3.88
C HIS A 306 13.69 -6.71 -3.52
N ALA A 307 14.46 -5.72 -3.97
CA ALA A 307 15.91 -5.66 -3.76
C ALA A 307 16.28 -4.95 -2.45
N ALA A 308 15.46 -4.01 -1.99
CA ALA A 308 15.77 -3.17 -0.83
C ALA A 308 14.81 -3.38 0.36
N ALA A 309 13.49 -3.33 0.14
CA ALA A 309 12.51 -3.40 1.23
C ALA A 309 12.27 -4.84 1.74
N VAL A 310 12.27 -5.83 0.84
CA VAL A 310 12.06 -7.25 1.22
C VAL A 310 13.18 -7.79 2.12
N PRO A 311 14.49 -7.53 1.88
CA PRO A 311 15.54 -7.95 2.81
C PRO A 311 15.36 -7.39 4.24
N VAL A 312 14.97 -6.12 4.37
CA VAL A 312 14.67 -5.51 5.68
C VAL A 312 13.47 -6.22 6.33
N ALA A 313 12.40 -6.48 5.56
CA ALA A 313 11.25 -7.21 6.06
C ALA A 313 11.61 -8.63 6.52
N LYS A 314 12.48 -9.31 5.77
CA LYS A 314 12.98 -10.63 6.10
C LYS A 314 13.68 -10.63 7.46
N GLU A 315 14.64 -9.74 7.68
CA GLU A 315 15.38 -9.68 8.96
C GLU A 315 14.45 -9.41 10.16
N ILE A 316 13.46 -8.52 9.99
CA ILE A 316 12.47 -8.22 11.03
C ILE A 316 11.63 -9.47 11.35
N LEU A 317 11.12 -10.16 10.33
CA LEU A 317 10.28 -11.34 10.50
C LEU A 317 11.08 -12.55 11.04
N GLU A 318 12.32 -12.76 10.59
CA GLU A 318 13.22 -13.77 11.15
C GLU A 318 13.46 -13.53 12.64
N TRP A 319 13.70 -12.27 13.03
CA TRP A 319 13.86 -11.93 14.45
C TRP A 319 12.56 -12.13 15.24
N TYR A 320 11.40 -11.79 14.67
CA TYR A 320 10.11 -11.92 15.33
C TYR A 320 9.76 -13.39 15.62
N PHE A 321 9.98 -14.29 14.65
CA PHE A 321 9.62 -15.71 14.75
C PHE A 321 10.76 -16.64 15.21
N SER A 322 11.92 -16.09 15.57
CA SER A 322 13.01 -16.88 16.19
C SER A 322 12.98 -16.86 17.72
N LYS A 323 12.01 -16.17 18.32
CA LYS A 323 11.84 -16.04 19.78
C LYS A 323 10.84 -17.03 20.36
#